data_AF-U1KMT0-F1
#
_entry.id   AF-U1KMT0-F1
#
_cell.length_a   1.000
_cell.length_b   1.000
_cell.length_c   1.000
_cell.angle_alpha   90.00
_cell.angle_beta   90.00
_cell.angle_gamma   90.00
#
_symmetry.space_group_name_H-M   'P 1'
#
loop_
_entity.id
_entity.type
_entity.pdbx_description
1 polymer ?
#
loop_
_entity_poly.entity_id
_entity_poly.type
_entity_poly.pdbx_seq_one_letter_code
_entity_poly.pdbx_strand_id
1 'polypeptide(L)'
;MSNTTQVNPQVVNALEVIQHSALSGETAKLSGAGKAFQAVSQSSAIAIQDATDNLRNINTMATTAMGVAMAQMLATGDVAKYSPIIAAANTMVKDGADNFKTVSTNAGSLLDQFPTEANTPPSSNS
;
A
#
# COMPACT_ATOMS: atom_id res chain seq x y z
N MET A 1 -33.99 -55.71 6.80
CA MET A 1 -33.27 -54.88 5.81
C MET A 1 -32.33 -53.99 6.59
N SER A 2 -31.14 -54.51 6.89
CA SER A 2 -30.21 -53.88 7.82
C SER A 2 -28.95 -53.52 7.05
N ASN A 3 -28.75 -52.24 6.83
CA ASN A 3 -27.43 -51.64 6.55
C ASN A 3 -27.57 -50.13 6.65
N THR A 4 -27.75 -49.63 7.87
CA THR A 4 -27.39 -48.25 8.19
C THR A 4 -25.90 -48.28 8.41
N THR A 5 -25.14 -48.04 7.33
CA THR A 5 -23.68 -47.95 7.29
C THR A 5 -23.18 -47.27 8.55
N GLN A 6 -22.46 -47.99 9.41
CA GLN A 6 -21.80 -47.43 10.57
C GLN A 6 -20.63 -46.59 10.02
N VAL A 7 -20.93 -45.33 9.71
CA VAL A 7 -19.97 -44.38 9.15
C VAL A 7 -18.82 -44.20 10.12
N ASN A 8 -17.59 -44.17 9.58
CA ASN A 8 -16.37 -44.06 10.37
C ASN A 8 -16.44 -42.84 11.32
N PRO A 9 -16.20 -42.99 12.64
CA PRO A 9 -16.24 -41.89 13.60
C PRO A 9 -15.36 -40.68 13.24
N GLN A 10 -14.25 -40.91 12.53
CA GLN A 10 -13.37 -39.84 12.04
C GLN A 10 -14.05 -38.97 10.97
N VAL A 11 -14.89 -39.56 10.12
CA VAL A 11 -15.67 -38.83 9.11
C VAL A 11 -16.75 -38.00 9.76
N VAL A 12 -17.42 -38.53 10.79
CA VAL A 12 -18.45 -37.81 11.56
C VAL A 12 -17.83 -36.62 12.29
N ASN A 13 -16.69 -36.82 12.96
CA ASN A 13 -15.97 -35.76 13.67
C ASN A 13 -15.46 -34.67 12.71
N ALA A 14 -14.89 -35.05 11.56
CA ALA A 14 -14.48 -34.08 10.54
C ALA A 14 -15.67 -33.25 10.03
N LEU A 15 -16.84 -33.86 9.84
CA LEU A 15 -18.06 -33.15 9.43
C LEU A 15 -18.54 -32.15 10.48
N GLU A 16 -18.48 -32.54 11.76
CA GLU A 16 -18.87 -31.70 12.89
C GLU A 16 -17.95 -30.48 13.04
N VAL A 17 -16.63 -30.66 12.86
CA VAL A 17 -15.65 -29.57 12.81
C VAL A 17 -15.89 -28.62 11.63
N ILE A 18 -16.18 -29.16 10.44
CA ILE A 18 -16.49 -28.35 9.26
C ILE A 18 -17.80 -27.56 9.46
N GLN A 19 -18.83 -28.22 9.98
CA GLN A 19 -20.12 -27.59 10.27
C GLN A 19 -19.98 -26.48 11.31
N HIS A 20 -19.22 -26.72 12.37
CA HIS A 20 -18.94 -25.74 13.40
C HIS A 20 -18.17 -24.53 12.85
N SER A 21 -17.11 -24.77 12.06
CA SER A 21 -16.29 -23.71 11.45
C SER A 21 -17.05 -22.88 10.39
N ALA A 22 -18.01 -23.50 9.70
CA ALA A 22 -18.88 -22.82 8.76
C ALA A 22 -19.95 -21.95 9.48
N LEU A 23 -20.53 -22.47 10.56
CA LEU A 23 -21.57 -21.78 11.33
C LEU A 23 -21.01 -20.69 12.28
N SER A 24 -19.77 -20.82 12.74
CA SER A 24 -19.10 -19.83 13.59
C SER A 24 -18.71 -18.54 12.84
N GLY A 25 -18.76 -18.57 11.50
CA GLY A 25 -18.36 -17.46 10.64
C GLY A 25 -16.85 -17.22 10.58
N GLU A 26 -16.03 -18.13 11.13
CA GLU A 26 -14.56 -18.08 11.11
C GLU A 26 -14.03 -17.95 9.67
N THR A 27 -14.55 -18.80 8.77
CA THR A 27 -14.19 -18.84 7.35
C THR A 27 -14.58 -17.55 6.61
N ALA A 28 -15.74 -16.97 6.93
CA ALA A 28 -16.18 -15.71 6.37
C ALA A 28 -15.33 -14.52 6.86
N LYS A 29 -14.92 -14.52 8.14
CA LYS A 29 -14.01 -13.52 8.70
C LYS A 29 -12.62 -13.60 8.07
N LEU A 30 -12.07 -14.80 7.92
CA LEU A 30 -10.76 -15.02 7.29
C LEU A 30 -10.77 -14.60 5.81
N SER A 31 -11.81 -15.00 5.07
CA SER A 31 -12.01 -14.57 3.69
C SER A 31 -12.19 -13.04 3.57
N GLY A 32 -12.95 -12.44 4.50
CA GLY A 32 -13.13 -10.99 4.59
C GLY A 32 -11.82 -10.24 4.85
N ALA A 33 -11.00 -10.75 5.79
CA ALA A 33 -9.68 -10.20 6.09
C ALA A 33 -8.74 -10.27 4.88
N GLY A 34 -8.72 -11.40 4.16
CA GLY A 34 -7.92 -11.56 2.93
C GLY A 34 -8.35 -10.59 1.82
N LYS A 35 -9.67 -10.40 1.62
CA LYS A 35 -10.20 -9.42 0.66
C LYS A 35 -9.87 -7.99 1.07
N ALA A 36 -9.97 -7.67 2.36
CA ALA A 36 -9.61 -6.35 2.88
C ALA A 36 -8.11 -6.08 2.69
N PHE A 37 -7.24 -7.05 2.99
CA PHE A 37 -5.81 -6.95 2.73
C PHE A 37 -5.52 -6.69 1.24
N GLN A 38 -6.16 -7.43 0.33
CA GLN A 38 -6.01 -7.21 -1.11
C GLN A 38 -6.47 -5.81 -1.55
N ALA A 39 -7.62 -5.34 -1.08
CA ALA A 39 -8.15 -4.02 -1.40
C ALA A 39 -7.24 -2.90 -0.88
N VAL A 40 -6.75 -3.02 0.35
CA VAL A 40 -5.81 -2.06 0.95
C VAL A 40 -4.48 -2.10 0.22
N SER A 41 -3.96 -3.28 -0.12
CA SER A 41 -2.74 -3.43 -0.91
C SER A 41 -2.84 -2.73 -2.25
N GLN A 42 -3.97 -2.91 -2.96
CA GLN A 42 -4.20 -2.25 -4.24
C GLN A 42 -4.31 -0.73 -4.07
N SER A 43 -5.08 -0.26 -3.10
CA SER A 43 -5.24 1.18 -2.84
C SER A 43 -3.91 1.83 -2.44
N SER A 44 -3.11 1.17 -1.61
CA SER A 44 -1.77 1.60 -1.22
C SER A 44 -0.84 1.66 -2.44
N ALA A 45 -0.89 0.66 -3.32
CA ALA A 45 -0.09 0.66 -4.54
C ALA A 45 -0.47 1.83 -5.48
N ILE A 46 -1.77 2.12 -5.64
CA ILE A 46 -2.27 3.26 -6.41
C ILE A 46 -1.77 4.58 -5.79
N ALA A 47 -1.89 4.75 -4.48
CA ALA A 47 -1.42 5.96 -3.80
C ALA A 47 0.09 6.19 -3.99
N ILE A 48 0.90 5.12 -3.95
CA ILE A 48 2.34 5.20 -4.22
C ILE A 48 2.60 5.57 -5.68
N GLN A 49 1.83 5.03 -6.63
CA GLN A 49 1.94 5.38 -8.05
C GLN A 49 1.59 6.85 -8.29
N ASP A 50 0.48 7.33 -7.74
CA ASP A 50 0.06 8.74 -7.83
C ASP A 50 1.12 9.68 -7.25
N ALA A 51 1.69 9.32 -6.09
CA ALA A 51 2.77 10.09 -5.48
C ALA A 51 4.06 10.07 -6.34
N THR A 52 4.37 8.94 -6.97
CA THR A 52 5.51 8.82 -7.90
C THR A 52 5.31 9.72 -9.12
N ASP A 53 4.11 9.72 -9.69
CA ASP A 53 3.77 10.52 -10.86
C ASP A 53 3.77 12.01 -10.53
N ASN A 54 3.26 12.39 -9.35
CA ASN A 54 3.36 13.75 -8.83
C ASN A 54 4.82 14.21 -8.72
N LEU A 55 5.69 13.40 -8.10
CA LEU A 55 7.12 13.70 -7.99
C LEU A 55 7.79 13.84 -9.37
N ARG A 56 7.44 12.99 -10.34
CA ARG A 56 7.96 13.09 -11.71
C ARG A 56 7.53 14.40 -12.38
N ASN A 57 6.28 14.81 -12.19
CA ASN A 57 5.75 16.06 -12.74
C ASN A 57 6.46 17.28 -12.10
N ILE A 58 6.62 17.27 -10.79
CA ILE A 58 7.38 18.28 -10.04
C ILE A 58 8.81 18.39 -10.58
N ASN A 59 9.51 17.27 -10.71
CA ASN A 59 10.90 17.25 -11.20
C ASN A 59 11.01 17.82 -12.62
N THR A 60 10.05 17.51 -13.48
CA THR A 60 9.98 18.05 -14.84
C THR A 60 9.83 19.57 -14.80
N MET A 61 8.82 20.07 -14.08
CA MET A 61 8.57 21.50 -13.94
C MET A 61 9.76 22.25 -13.34
N ALA A 62 10.35 21.71 -12.26
CA ALA A 62 11.50 22.30 -11.58
C ALA A 62 12.70 22.40 -12.52
N THR A 63 13.02 21.32 -13.22
CA THR A 63 14.17 21.27 -14.13
C THR A 63 13.98 22.23 -15.31
N THR A 64 12.77 22.31 -15.88
CA THR A 64 12.45 23.29 -16.93
C THR A 64 12.59 24.72 -16.41
N ALA A 65 12.05 25.03 -15.23
CA ALA A 65 12.16 26.36 -14.63
C ALA A 65 13.63 26.75 -14.36
N MET A 66 14.43 25.82 -13.81
CA MET A 66 15.87 26.03 -13.61
C MET A 66 16.59 26.26 -14.94
N GLY A 67 16.29 25.46 -15.97
CA GLY A 67 16.88 25.62 -17.30
C GLY A 67 16.62 27.00 -17.91
N VAL A 68 15.37 27.47 -17.84
CA VAL A 68 14.99 28.80 -18.32
C VAL A 68 15.66 29.91 -17.49
N ALA A 69 15.68 29.78 -16.16
CA ALA A 69 16.33 30.76 -15.30
C ALA A 69 17.84 30.86 -15.60
N MET A 70 18.53 29.72 -15.75
CA MET A 70 19.94 29.68 -16.12
C MET A 70 20.20 30.29 -17.50
N ALA A 71 19.35 29.99 -18.49
CA ALA A 71 19.47 30.60 -19.82
C ALA A 71 19.38 32.13 -19.75
N GLN A 72 18.45 32.67 -18.94
CA GLN A 72 18.31 34.11 -18.77
C GLN A 72 19.46 34.74 -17.97
N MET A 73 20.02 34.04 -16.99
CA MET A 73 21.24 34.48 -16.29
C MET A 73 22.40 34.63 -17.27
N LEU A 74 22.59 33.65 -18.16
CA LEU A 74 23.65 33.69 -19.17
C LEU A 74 23.42 34.78 -20.22
N ALA A 75 22.17 34.98 -20.64
CA ALA A 75 21.82 35.97 -21.66
C ALA A 75 21.91 37.42 -21.17
N THR A 76 21.61 37.68 -19.89
CA THR A 76 21.51 39.04 -19.34
C THR A 76 22.64 39.42 -18.39
N GLY A 77 23.33 38.43 -17.80
CA GLY A 77 24.28 38.62 -16.71
C GLY A 77 23.63 38.89 -15.33
N ASP A 78 22.30 38.99 -15.23
CA ASP A 78 21.59 39.34 -14.00
C ASP A 78 21.37 38.13 -13.08
N VAL A 79 22.42 37.71 -12.40
CA VAL A 79 22.39 36.56 -11.48
C VAL A 79 21.37 36.74 -10.35
N ALA A 80 21.28 37.95 -9.79
CA ALA A 80 20.48 38.23 -8.61
C ALA A 80 18.97 38.06 -8.90
N LYS A 81 18.53 38.44 -10.09
CA LYS A 81 17.12 38.33 -10.49
C LYS A 81 16.62 36.90 -10.67
N TYR A 82 17.47 36.00 -11.17
CA TYR A 82 17.04 34.65 -11.56
C TYR A 82 17.41 33.56 -10.55
N SER A 83 18.40 33.79 -9.69
CA SER A 83 18.79 32.85 -8.63
C SER A 83 17.62 32.42 -7.70
N PRO A 84 16.66 33.29 -7.33
CA PRO A 84 15.50 32.89 -6.53
C PRO A 84 14.61 31.84 -7.21
N ILE A 85 14.52 31.84 -8.55
CA ILE A 85 13.74 30.84 -9.30
C ILE A 85 14.39 29.47 -9.15
N ILE A 86 15.71 29.40 -9.23
CA ILE A 86 16.48 28.16 -9.05
C ILE A 86 16.32 27.65 -7.61
N ALA A 87 16.38 28.53 -6.62
CA ALA A 87 16.16 28.16 -5.22
C ALA A 87 14.73 27.62 -4.97
N ALA A 88 13.72 28.28 -5.54
CA ALA A 88 12.33 27.83 -5.45
C ALA A 88 12.12 26.48 -6.13
N ALA A 89 12.71 26.26 -7.31
CA ALA A 89 12.64 24.99 -8.03
C ALA A 89 13.29 23.84 -7.24
N ASN A 90 14.45 24.07 -6.61
CA ASN A 90 15.09 23.08 -5.73
C ASN A 90 14.22 22.74 -4.51
N THR A 91 13.59 23.76 -3.91
CA THR A 91 12.66 23.57 -2.79
C THR A 91 11.47 22.71 -3.22
N MET A 92 10.90 22.98 -4.40
CA MET A 92 9.79 22.19 -4.95
C MET A 92 10.15 20.72 -5.13
N VAL A 93 11.36 20.41 -5.62
CA VAL A 93 11.86 19.02 -5.74
C VAL A 93 11.98 18.35 -4.37
N LYS A 94 12.55 19.05 -3.39
CA LYS A 94 12.71 18.53 -2.03
C LYS A 94 11.35 18.23 -1.40
N ASP A 95 10.42 19.18 -1.47
CA ASP A 95 9.08 19.02 -0.88
C ASP A 95 8.30 17.90 -1.59
N GLY A 96 8.46 17.78 -2.91
CA GLY A 96 7.91 16.65 -3.67
C GLY A 96 8.44 15.30 -3.19
N ALA A 97 9.75 15.19 -2.93
CA ALA A 97 10.37 13.97 -2.42
C ALA A 97 9.91 13.63 -0.99
N ASP A 98 9.78 14.63 -0.13
CA ASP A 98 9.26 14.48 1.23
C ASP A 98 7.79 14.03 1.22
N ASN A 99 6.97 14.58 0.33
CA ASN A 99 5.59 14.15 0.12
C ASN A 99 5.52 12.70 -0.38
N PHE A 100 6.32 12.33 -1.38
CA PHE A 100 6.39 10.95 -1.87
C PHE A 100 6.77 9.96 -0.76
N LYS A 101 7.78 10.30 0.05
CA LYS A 101 8.20 9.49 1.20
C LYS A 101 7.07 9.33 2.22
N THR A 102 6.37 10.41 2.53
CA THR A 102 5.26 10.41 3.49
C THR A 102 4.13 9.51 3.01
N VAL A 103 3.69 9.66 1.77
CA VAL A 103 2.64 8.81 1.18
C VAL A 103 3.07 7.35 1.18
N SER A 104 4.29 7.05 0.75
CA SER A 104 4.79 5.67 0.68
C SER A 104 4.89 5.02 2.06
N THR A 105 5.32 5.77 3.08
CA THR A 105 5.41 5.28 4.45
C THR A 105 4.03 4.99 5.03
N ASN A 106 3.08 5.91 4.83
CA ASN A 106 1.70 5.74 5.31
C ASN A 106 1.02 4.56 4.60
N ALA A 107 1.16 4.46 3.28
CA ALA A 107 0.61 3.37 2.48
C ALA A 107 1.19 2.00 2.87
N GLY A 108 2.49 1.93 3.15
CA GLY A 108 3.14 0.72 3.67
C GLY A 108 2.64 0.33 5.07
N SER A 109 2.54 1.31 5.98
CA SER A 109 2.10 1.06 7.36
C SER A 109 0.63 0.61 7.46
N LEU A 110 -0.20 0.91 6.45
CA LEU A 110 -1.57 0.41 6.38
C LEU A 110 -1.62 -1.10 6.13
N LEU A 111 -0.65 -1.69 5.44
CA LEU A 111 -0.61 -3.13 5.17
C LEU A 111 -0.42 -3.95 6.45
N ASP A 112 0.37 -3.43 7.39
CA ASP A 112 0.65 -4.08 8.67
C ASP A 112 -0.59 -4.18 9.59
N GLN A 113 -1.64 -3.41 9.30
CA GLN A 113 -2.89 -3.39 10.08
C GLN A 113 -3.89 -4.47 9.66
N PHE A 114 -3.63 -5.19 8.57
CA PHE A 114 -4.52 -6.24 8.06
C PHE A 114 -3.88 -7.61 8.27
N PRO A 115 -4.50 -8.50 9.07
CA PRO A 115 -3.95 -9.81 9.35
C PRO A 115 -3.88 -10.63 8.06
N THR A 116 -2.66 -11.05 7.72
CA THR A 116 -2.42 -12.17 6.79
C THR A 116 -2.32 -13.44 7.63
N GLU A 117 -2.68 -14.60 7.07
CA GLU A 117 -2.66 -15.91 7.76
C GLU A 117 -1.31 -16.23 8.45
N ALA A 118 -0.24 -15.50 8.16
CA ALA A 118 1.09 -15.65 8.76
C ALA A 118 1.22 -15.09 10.20
N ASN A 119 0.28 -14.30 10.72
CA ASN A 119 0.40 -13.64 12.04
C ASN A 119 -0.60 -14.13 13.10
N THR A 120 -1.37 -15.19 12.84
CA THR A 120 -2.11 -15.88 13.89
C THR A 120 -1.15 -16.80 14.65
N PRO A 121 -1.00 -16.68 15.99
CA PRO A 121 -0.32 -17.70 16.78
C PRO A 121 -0.94 -19.06 16.45
N PRO A 122 -0.15 -20.15 16.40
CA PRO A 122 -0.72 -21.48 16.22
C PRO A 122 -1.80 -21.67 17.29
N SER A 123 -3.02 -21.97 16.85
CA SER A 123 -4.13 -22.26 17.76
C SER A 123 -3.64 -23.33 18.73
N SER A 124 -3.53 -22.96 20.01
CA SER A 124 -3.21 -23.91 21.06
C SER A 124 -4.34 -24.93 21.11
N ASN A 125 -4.12 -26.09 20.51
CA ASN A 125 -4.95 -27.27 20.73
C ASN A 125 -4.97 -27.55 22.24
N SER A 126 -6.15 -27.50 22.84
CA SER A 126 -6.47 -28.08 24.14
C SER A 126 -7.84 -28.72 24.04
#